data_AF-A0A1B1TRF3-F1
#
_entry.id   AF-A0A1B1TRF3-F1
#
_cell.length_a   1.000
_cell.length_b   1.000
_cell.length_c   1.000
_cell.angle_alpha   90.00
_cell.angle_beta   90.00
_cell.angle_gamma   90.00
#
_symmetry.space_group_name_H-M   'P 1'
#
loop_
_entity.id
_entity.type
_entity.pdbx_description
1 polymer ?
#
loop_
_entity_poly.entity_id
_entity_poly.type
_entity_poly.pdbx_seq_one_letter_code
_entity_poly.pdbx_strand_id
1 'polypeptide(L)'
;MAKKKRKTTGKNAVTLSLTSQAIDRLAEMAQKSGFSRSAFIENLMAGTVAITAPEAEKKLLVSVEKEAEDTAKVQVDLAETAAAETAPTTPSPDTELAAKIASQAKIIADLEAKLAEASPSLKRPVTRPNTAEKSTSTTTNQSQQVATLEKQIADQKNQIQALTKQLNESEKNLDSTNEKNKTLQQELDQGTAKFEKIQGENKTLVQTLESQKAEIAQLQQKGLAAEKTQAEQTQLQKRLAALQQETEKLQQQLQAATTAEATLQSQITQQRQTIAQLEQALQSSRAQIAAQTDQGQTLATLKQAHADLQQQYKLQGDRLRALEAQTHQATGVASIGEFYLNRWRKY
;
A
#
# COMPACT_ATOMS: atom_id res chain seq x y z
N MET A 1 -7.75 48.81 18.52
CA MET A 1 -8.50 47.53 18.40
C MET A 1 -7.53 46.41 18.04
N ALA A 2 -7.13 45.59 19.01
CA ALA A 2 -6.15 44.52 18.83
C ALA A 2 -6.85 43.17 18.61
N LYS A 3 -6.64 42.56 17.44
CA LYS A 3 -7.16 41.22 17.12
C LYS A 3 -6.40 40.18 17.97
N LYS A 4 -7.11 39.58 18.94
CA LYS A 4 -6.62 38.41 19.71
C LYS A 4 -6.34 37.24 18.76
N LYS A 5 -5.06 36.93 18.55
CA LYS A 5 -4.62 35.65 17.96
C LYS A 5 -4.91 34.53 18.97
N ARG A 6 -5.77 33.57 18.61
CA ARG A 6 -5.89 32.30 19.35
C ARG A 6 -4.63 31.47 19.09
N LYS A 7 -3.87 31.20 20.15
CA LYS A 7 -2.85 30.14 20.17
C LYS A 7 -3.57 28.80 20.03
N THR A 8 -3.45 28.15 18.88
CA THR A 8 -3.75 26.72 18.76
C THR A 8 -2.57 25.97 19.36
N THR A 9 -2.83 25.32 20.49
CA THR A 9 -1.94 24.36 21.15
C THR A 9 -1.43 23.34 20.13
N GLY A 10 -0.11 23.21 20.05
CA GLY A 10 0.55 22.27 19.15
C GLY A 10 0.12 20.85 19.49
N LYS A 11 -0.69 20.26 18.62
CA LYS A 11 -0.85 18.82 18.57
C LYS A 11 0.43 18.29 17.93
N ASN A 12 1.30 17.68 18.74
CA ASN A 12 2.40 16.87 18.24
C ASN A 12 1.78 15.79 17.36
N ALA A 13 1.84 15.97 16.05
CA ALA A 13 1.42 14.97 15.09
C ALA A 13 2.45 13.85 15.16
N VAL A 14 2.20 12.85 16.01
CA VAL A 14 2.95 11.61 16.01
C VAL A 14 2.57 10.87 14.73
N THR A 15 3.37 11.05 13.67
CA THR A 15 3.21 10.29 12.43
C THR A 15 3.76 8.89 12.63
N LEU A 16 2.93 8.00 13.17
CA LEU A 16 3.20 6.56 13.15
C LEU A 16 2.91 6.04 11.74
N SER A 17 3.95 5.65 11.01
CA SER A 17 3.81 4.94 9.75
C SER A 17 3.41 3.49 10.05
N LEU A 18 2.10 3.22 10.01
CA LEU A 18 1.55 1.88 10.16
C LEU A 18 1.40 1.23 8.78
N THR A 19 1.63 -0.08 8.70
CA THR A 19 1.35 -0.86 7.49
C THR A 19 -0.16 -0.87 7.20
N SER A 20 -0.58 -1.02 5.95
CA SER A 20 -2.01 -1.02 5.57
C SER A 20 -2.82 -2.06 6.37
N GLN A 21 -2.28 -3.25 6.59
CA GLN A 21 -2.91 -4.27 7.44
C GLN A 21 -3.06 -3.84 8.91
N ALA A 22 -2.06 -3.15 9.47
CA ALA A 22 -2.15 -2.64 10.84
C ALA A 22 -3.16 -1.51 10.95
N ILE A 23 -3.28 -0.69 9.90
CA ILE A 23 -4.30 0.36 9.76
C ILE A 23 -5.71 -0.25 9.78
N ASP A 24 -5.94 -1.29 8.98
CA ASP A 24 -7.25 -1.93 8.86
C ASP A 24 -7.64 -2.66 10.15
N ARG A 25 -6.72 -3.43 10.75
CA ARG A 25 -6.97 -4.09 12.04
C ARG A 25 -7.24 -3.10 13.16
N LEU A 26 -6.55 -1.97 13.18
CA LEU A 26 -6.76 -0.93 14.19
C LEU A 26 -8.09 -0.19 13.98
N ALA A 27 -8.52 0.00 12.73
CA ALA A 27 -9.86 0.50 12.43
C ALA A 27 -10.95 -0.48 12.89
N GLU A 28 -10.74 -1.78 12.68
CA GLU A 28 -11.66 -2.84 13.14
C GLU A 28 -11.75 -2.88 14.68
N MET A 29 -10.61 -2.79 15.39
CA MET A 29 -10.58 -2.74 16.86
C MET A 29 -11.22 -1.46 17.41
N ALA A 30 -10.99 -0.31 16.78
CA ALA A 30 -11.63 0.94 17.15
C ALA A 30 -13.16 0.88 16.97
N GLN A 31 -13.62 0.28 15.87
CA GLN A 31 -15.05 0.09 15.60
C GLN A 31 -15.71 -0.86 16.61
N LYS A 32 -15.06 -1.99 16.92
CA LYS A 32 -15.56 -2.96 17.92
C LYS A 32 -15.65 -2.39 19.32
N SER A 33 -14.79 -1.43 19.65
CA SER A 33 -14.78 -0.74 20.95
C SER A 33 -15.63 0.55 20.97
N GLY A 34 -16.26 0.92 19.85
CA GLY A 34 -17.12 2.11 19.75
C GLY A 34 -16.37 3.44 19.73
N PHE A 35 -15.05 3.44 19.56
CA PHE A 35 -14.23 4.66 19.50
C PHE A 35 -13.92 5.08 18.06
N SER A 36 -13.73 6.37 17.85
CA SER A 36 -13.10 6.84 16.61
C SER A 36 -11.63 6.40 16.58
N ARG A 37 -11.08 6.19 15.40
CA ARG A 37 -9.71 5.67 15.24
C ARG A 37 -8.65 6.51 15.97
N SER A 38 -8.79 7.83 15.94
CA SER A 38 -7.89 8.75 16.66
C SER A 38 -8.07 8.65 18.17
N ALA A 39 -9.31 8.56 18.65
CA ALA A 39 -9.61 8.41 20.08
C ALA A 39 -9.12 7.06 20.62
N PHE A 40 -9.22 6.00 19.82
CA PHE A 40 -8.72 4.68 20.18
C PHE A 40 -7.19 4.68 20.37
N ILE A 41 -6.44 5.28 19.45
CA ILE A 41 -4.97 5.42 19.57
C ILE A 41 -4.61 6.30 20.77
N GLU A 42 -5.31 7.41 20.96
CA GLU A 42 -5.08 8.30 22.09
C GLU A 42 -5.33 7.59 23.43
N ASN A 43 -6.40 6.81 23.53
CA ASN A 43 -6.74 6.02 24.71
C ASN A 43 -5.78 4.84 24.95
N LEU A 44 -5.27 4.23 23.87
CA LEU A 44 -4.22 3.20 23.91
C LEU A 44 -2.90 3.78 24.42
N MET A 45 -2.49 4.94 23.89
CA MET A 45 -1.29 5.66 24.33
C MET A 45 -1.41 6.20 25.76
N ALA A 46 -2.63 6.56 26.18
CA ALA A 46 -2.93 6.96 27.55
C ALA A 46 -3.05 5.77 28.53
N GLY A 47 -2.97 4.52 28.05
CA GLY A 47 -3.06 3.31 28.86
C GLY A 47 -4.47 2.99 29.37
N THR A 48 -5.49 3.69 28.88
CA THR A 48 -6.91 3.46 29.26
C THR A 48 -7.55 2.30 28.51
N VAL A 49 -6.97 1.91 27.37
CA VAL A 49 -7.35 0.73 26.58
C VAL A 49 -6.12 -0.17 26.50
N ALA A 50 -6.27 -1.45 26.84
CA ALA A 50 -5.22 -2.46 26.73
C ALA A 50 -5.62 -3.51 25.70
N ILE A 51 -4.71 -3.86 24.80
CA ILE A 51 -4.88 -4.98 23.86
C ILE A 51 -4.29 -6.21 24.54
N THR A 52 -5.14 -7.02 25.16
CA THR A 52 -4.75 -8.35 25.66
C THR A 52 -4.61 -9.31 24.48
N ALA A 53 -3.52 -10.10 24.47
CA ALA A 53 -3.31 -11.12 23.47
C ALA A 53 -4.45 -12.16 23.53
N PRO A 54 -4.93 -12.69 22.39
CA PRO A 54 -5.96 -13.71 22.41
C PRO A 54 -5.39 -14.96 23.09
N GLU A 55 -6.08 -15.43 24.13
CA GLU A 55 -5.80 -16.72 24.76
C GLU A 55 -5.75 -17.81 23.69
N ALA A 56 -4.62 -18.53 23.65
CA ALA A 56 -4.49 -19.69 22.81
C ALA A 56 -5.32 -20.84 23.40
N GLU A 57 -6.06 -21.51 22.50
CA GLU A 57 -6.66 -22.85 22.62
C GLU A 57 -8.07 -22.98 23.22
N LYS A 58 -8.99 -23.50 22.40
CA LYS A 58 -10.05 -24.40 22.87
C LYS A 58 -9.77 -25.80 22.28
N LYS A 59 -9.31 -26.73 23.11
CA LYS A 59 -9.19 -28.15 22.74
C LYS A 59 -10.58 -28.78 22.82
N LEU A 60 -11.07 -29.26 21.68
CA LEU A 60 -12.26 -30.10 21.59
C LEU A 60 -11.88 -31.53 22.03
N LEU A 61 -12.50 -32.03 23.10
CA LEU A 61 -12.50 -33.46 23.40
C LEU A 61 -13.68 -34.09 22.64
N VAL A 62 -13.36 -34.92 21.65
CA VAL A 62 -14.34 -35.73 20.91
C VAL A 62 -14.30 -37.13 21.48
N SER A 63 -15.34 -37.51 22.21
CA SER A 63 -15.57 -38.88 22.67
C SER A 63 -16.57 -39.55 21.72
N VAL A 64 -16.17 -40.64 21.07
CA VAL A 64 -17.07 -41.47 20.25
C VAL A 64 -17.42 -42.70 21.07
N GLU A 65 -18.62 -42.73 21.63
CA GLU A 65 -19.18 -43.97 22.18
C GLU A 65 -19.82 -44.78 21.04
N LYS A 66 -19.37 -46.03 20.89
CA LYS A 66 -20.01 -47.02 20.02
C LYS A 66 -20.98 -47.82 20.85
N GLU A 67 -22.27 -47.55 20.67
CA GLU A 67 -23.30 -48.58 20.86
C GLU A 67 -23.75 -49.14 19.51
N ALA A 68 -24.22 -50.38 19.54
CA ALA A 68 -24.59 -51.15 18.37
C ALA A 68 -25.69 -50.46 17.55
N GLU A 69 -25.60 -50.61 16.23
CA GLU A 69 -26.55 -50.14 15.19
C GLU A 69 -26.41 -48.66 14.74
N ASP A 70 -25.43 -48.47 13.85
CA ASP A 70 -25.47 -47.70 12.59
C ASP A 70 -26.11 -46.31 12.53
N THR A 71 -26.05 -45.51 13.60
CA THR A 71 -26.11 -44.04 13.50
C THR A 71 -25.21 -43.35 14.54
N ALA A 72 -24.07 -42.80 14.11
CA ALA A 72 -23.19 -42.03 15.01
C ALA A 72 -23.78 -40.64 15.27
N LYS A 73 -24.18 -40.36 16.52
CA LYS A 73 -24.45 -38.99 16.99
C LYS A 73 -23.17 -38.42 17.61
N VAL A 74 -22.70 -37.31 17.07
CA VAL A 74 -21.59 -36.53 17.64
C VAL A 74 -22.19 -35.54 18.63
N GLN A 75 -21.84 -35.66 19.91
CA GLN A 75 -22.20 -34.70 20.96
C GLN A 75 -20.94 -33.91 21.36
N VAL A 76 -21.02 -32.58 21.32
CA VAL A 76 -19.92 -31.67 21.65
C VAL A 76 -20.30 -30.89 22.90
N ASP A 77 -19.69 -31.25 24.03
CA ASP A 77 -19.85 -30.51 25.28
C ASP A 77 -18.55 -29.77 25.63
N LEU A 78 -18.68 -28.52 26.10
CA LEU A 78 -17.57 -27.69 26.57
C LEU A 78 -17.23 -28.08 28.02
N ALA A 79 -16.09 -28.72 28.23
CA ALA A 79 -15.54 -28.93 29.55
C ALA A 79 -14.65 -27.74 29.95
N GLU A 80 -15.04 -27.05 31.02
CA GLU A 80 -14.31 -25.96 31.66
C GLU A 80 -13.35 -26.57 32.70
N THR A 81 -12.07 -26.74 32.36
CA THR A 81 -11.05 -27.19 33.32
C THR A 81 -10.29 -25.99 33.88
N ALA A 82 -10.63 -25.62 35.11
CA ALA A 82 -9.83 -24.75 35.96
C ALA A 82 -8.54 -25.50 36.38
N ALA A 83 -7.38 -24.97 35.97
CA ALA A 83 -6.09 -25.47 36.43
C ALA A 83 -5.80 -24.91 37.83
N ALA A 84 -5.86 -25.77 38.85
CA ALA A 84 -5.25 -25.54 40.13
C ALA A 84 -3.77 -25.96 40.07
N GLU A 85 -2.88 -25.07 40.51
CA GLU A 85 -1.48 -25.38 40.80
C GLU A 85 -1.39 -26.47 41.88
N THR A 86 -0.78 -27.60 41.56
CA THR A 86 -0.23 -28.52 42.57
C THR A 86 1.11 -29.05 42.10
N ALA A 87 2.15 -28.75 42.89
CA ALA A 87 3.51 -29.24 42.72
C ALA A 87 3.59 -30.78 42.82
N PRO A 88 4.45 -31.47 42.05
CA PRO A 88 4.67 -32.89 42.19
C PRO A 88 5.60 -33.15 43.40
N THR A 89 5.04 -33.73 44.46
CA THR A 89 5.82 -34.32 45.55
C THR A 89 6.11 -35.77 45.19
N THR A 90 7.35 -36.07 44.81
CA THR A 90 7.85 -37.44 44.64
C THR A 90 8.21 -38.01 46.01
N PRO A 91 7.62 -39.13 46.47
CA PRO A 91 8.02 -39.78 47.71
C PRO A 91 9.33 -40.59 47.52
N SER A 92 10.25 -40.42 48.47
CA SER A 92 11.57 -41.05 48.51
C SER A 92 11.51 -42.59 48.75
N PRO A 93 12.34 -43.39 48.06
CA PRO A 93 12.38 -44.86 48.16
C PRO A 93 12.71 -45.42 49.56
N ASP A 94 13.16 -44.58 50.49
CA ASP A 94 13.53 -45.00 51.85
C ASP A 94 12.33 -45.41 52.72
N THR A 95 11.13 -44.89 52.43
CA THR A 95 9.92 -45.23 53.20
C THR A 95 9.38 -46.63 52.89
N GLU A 96 9.54 -47.09 51.66
CA GLU A 96 9.10 -48.43 51.23
C GLU A 96 10.03 -49.53 51.75
N LEU A 97 11.33 -49.22 51.87
CA LEU A 97 12.32 -50.14 52.43
C LEU A 97 12.12 -50.32 53.95
N ALA A 98 11.83 -49.24 54.67
CA ALA A 98 11.55 -49.28 56.10
C ALA A 98 10.30 -50.12 56.43
N ALA A 99 9.25 -50.03 55.60
CA ALA A 99 8.04 -50.83 55.75
C ALA A 99 8.32 -52.33 55.52
N LYS A 100 9.17 -52.68 54.55
CA LYS A 100 9.57 -54.08 54.30
C LYS A 100 10.43 -54.65 55.44
N ILE A 101 11.35 -53.88 56.00
CA ILE A 101 12.18 -54.30 57.16
C ILE A 101 11.29 -54.57 58.39
N ALA A 102 10.32 -53.70 58.67
CA ALA A 102 9.38 -53.91 59.78
C ALA A 102 8.52 -55.17 59.60
N SER A 103 8.13 -55.48 58.36
CA SER A 103 7.37 -56.71 58.06
C SER A 103 8.21 -57.98 58.27
N GLN A 104 9.49 -57.97 57.91
CA GLN A 104 10.38 -59.11 58.11
C GLN A 104 10.75 -59.32 59.58
N ALA A 105 10.95 -58.23 60.34
CA ALA A 105 11.20 -58.33 61.79
C ALA A 105 10.02 -59.00 62.52
N LYS A 106 8.78 -58.75 62.07
CA LYS A 106 7.58 -59.37 62.64
C LYS A 106 7.49 -60.87 62.33
N ILE A 107 7.94 -61.29 61.14
CA ILE A 107 7.99 -62.72 60.75
C ILE A 107 9.06 -63.46 61.56
N ILE A 108 10.21 -62.85 61.81
CA ILE A 108 11.30 -63.45 62.60
C ILE A 108 10.83 -63.68 64.05
N ALA A 109 10.19 -62.69 64.68
CA ALA A 109 9.67 -62.83 66.03
C ALA A 109 8.62 -63.96 66.15
N ASP A 110 7.77 -64.13 65.13
CA ASP A 110 6.74 -65.17 65.11
C ASP A 110 7.33 -66.58 64.90
N LEU A 111 8.47 -66.67 64.19
CA LEU A 111 9.23 -67.91 64.02
C LEU A 111 10.04 -68.28 65.26
N GLU A 112 10.62 -67.30 65.96
CA GLU A 112 11.32 -67.50 67.24
C GLU A 112 10.37 -67.99 68.34
N ALA A 113 9.14 -67.45 68.39
CA ALA A 113 8.10 -67.93 69.30
C ALA A 113 7.72 -69.39 69.01
N LYS A 114 7.58 -69.77 67.73
CA LYS A 114 7.29 -71.16 67.34
C LYS A 114 8.45 -72.13 67.60
N LEU A 115 9.70 -71.66 67.57
CA LEU A 115 10.87 -72.47 67.88
C LEU A 115 10.99 -72.75 69.40
N ALA A 116 10.60 -71.78 70.23
CA ALA A 116 10.54 -71.93 71.69
C ALA A 116 9.45 -72.92 72.13
N GLU A 117 8.31 -72.97 71.43
CA GLU A 117 7.22 -73.94 71.68
C GLU A 117 7.55 -75.37 71.24
N ALA A 118 8.46 -75.55 70.27
CA ALA A 118 8.80 -76.85 69.70
C ALA A 118 9.91 -77.63 70.43
N SER A 119 10.41 -77.14 71.59
CA SER A 119 11.54 -77.77 72.29
C SER A 119 11.21 -78.29 73.71
N PRO A 120 10.51 -79.44 73.87
CA PRO A 120 10.55 -80.19 75.11
C PRO A 120 11.78 -81.11 75.17
N SER A 121 12.43 -81.08 76.34
CA SER A 121 13.67 -81.77 76.73
C SER A 121 13.71 -83.29 76.52
N LEU A 122 14.71 -83.79 75.78
CA LEU A 122 15.03 -85.22 75.67
C LEU A 122 16.20 -85.58 76.60
N LYS A 123 15.85 -86.17 77.76
CA LYS A 123 16.79 -86.95 78.58
C LYS A 123 17.03 -88.31 77.91
N ARG A 124 18.29 -88.64 77.63
CA ARG A 124 18.76 -90.02 77.41
C ARG A 124 18.65 -90.82 78.72
N PRO A 125 18.47 -92.15 78.65
CA PRO A 125 19.67 -92.97 78.85
C PRO A 125 19.79 -94.16 77.89
N VAL A 126 21.06 -94.50 77.67
CA VAL A 126 21.60 -95.67 76.99
C VAL A 126 21.47 -96.88 77.90
N THR A 127 20.98 -98.02 77.39
CA THR A 127 21.42 -99.36 77.82
C THR A 127 21.13 -100.39 76.73
N ARG A 128 22.19 -101.00 76.21
CA ARG A 128 22.19 -102.33 75.57
C ARG A 128 22.31 -103.36 76.71
N PRO A 129 21.62 -104.51 76.68
CA PRO A 129 22.32 -105.70 76.22
C PRO A 129 21.47 -106.70 75.42
N ASN A 130 22.12 -107.29 74.41
CA ASN A 130 22.06 -108.71 74.04
C ASN A 130 20.74 -109.49 74.20
N THR A 131 20.13 -109.84 73.06
CA THR A 131 19.60 -111.19 72.79
C THR A 131 19.58 -111.41 71.28
N ALA A 132 20.46 -112.30 70.82
CA ALA A 132 20.53 -112.79 69.46
C ALA A 132 19.40 -113.81 69.26
N GLU A 133 18.25 -113.38 68.72
CA GLU A 133 17.21 -114.27 68.19
C GLU A 133 16.10 -113.46 67.52
N LYS A 134 16.46 -112.50 66.65
CA LYS A 134 15.49 -111.81 65.78
C LYS A 134 16.09 -111.24 64.50
N SER A 135 17.27 -111.75 64.12
CA SER A 135 18.12 -111.29 63.01
C SER A 135 17.55 -111.57 61.62
N THR A 136 16.27 -111.94 61.50
CA THR A 136 15.57 -112.11 60.22
C THR A 136 14.37 -111.17 60.06
N SER A 137 13.77 -110.64 61.14
CA SER A 137 12.57 -109.76 61.10
C SER A 137 12.85 -108.25 61.23
N THR A 138 13.91 -107.87 61.96
CA THR A 138 14.40 -106.48 61.98
C THR A 138 15.20 -106.15 60.72
N THR A 139 15.91 -107.11 60.17
CA THR A 139 16.67 -107.03 58.91
C THR A 139 15.74 -106.92 57.70
N THR A 140 14.58 -107.58 57.72
CA THR A 140 13.55 -107.43 56.67
C THR A 140 12.81 -106.09 56.77
N ASN A 141 12.47 -105.61 57.97
CA ASN A 141 11.91 -104.25 58.13
C ASN A 141 12.90 -103.16 57.73
N GLN A 142 14.17 -103.28 58.13
CA GLN A 142 15.23 -102.36 57.72
C GLN A 142 15.46 -102.43 56.20
N SER A 143 15.41 -103.62 55.60
CA SER A 143 15.51 -103.79 54.14
C SER A 143 14.34 -103.15 53.38
N GLN A 144 13.10 -103.26 53.88
CA GLN A 144 11.94 -102.59 53.28
C GLN A 144 12.03 -101.06 53.40
N GLN A 145 12.52 -100.56 54.54
CA GLN A 145 12.71 -99.13 54.77
C GLN A 145 13.83 -98.56 53.87
N VAL A 146 14.92 -99.31 53.68
CA VAL A 146 15.98 -99.00 52.71
C VAL A 146 15.43 -98.98 51.28
N ALA A 147 14.65 -99.97 50.86
CA ALA A 147 14.04 -100.00 49.53
C ALA A 147 13.09 -98.82 49.28
N THR A 148 12.36 -98.38 50.32
CA THR A 148 11.46 -97.23 50.23
C THR A 148 12.23 -95.91 50.11
N LEU A 149 13.30 -95.76 50.88
CA LEU A 149 14.21 -94.61 50.80
C LEU A 149 14.97 -94.58 49.47
N GLU A 150 15.41 -95.74 48.95
CA GLU A 150 16.03 -95.85 47.63
C GLU A 150 15.09 -95.41 46.52
N LYS A 151 13.81 -95.79 46.60
CA LYS A 151 12.78 -95.32 45.67
C LYS A 151 12.57 -93.81 45.78
N GLN A 152 12.47 -93.26 46.99
CA GLN A 152 12.37 -91.80 47.18
C GLN A 152 13.59 -91.05 46.66
N ILE A 153 14.79 -91.57 46.86
CA ILE A 153 16.03 -90.99 46.32
C ILE A 153 16.00 -91.02 44.79
N ALA A 154 15.54 -92.13 44.19
CA ALA A 154 15.39 -92.24 42.74
C ALA A 154 14.36 -91.22 42.19
N ASP A 155 13.22 -91.07 42.85
CA ASP A 155 12.17 -90.12 42.47
C ASP A 155 12.65 -88.67 42.62
N GLN A 156 13.31 -88.33 43.73
CA GLN A 156 13.91 -87.02 43.96
C GLN A 156 15.01 -86.72 42.95
N LYS A 157 15.83 -87.71 42.60
CA LYS A 157 16.87 -87.57 41.56
C LYS A 157 16.25 -87.26 40.20
N ASN A 158 15.18 -87.97 39.83
CA ASN A 158 14.44 -87.70 38.59
C ASN A 158 13.82 -86.29 38.61
N GLN A 159 13.27 -85.86 39.74
CA GLN A 159 12.70 -84.52 39.91
C GLN A 159 13.75 -83.41 39.81
N ILE A 160 14.92 -83.58 40.46
CA ILE A 160 16.06 -82.67 40.32
C ILE A 160 16.46 -82.58 38.85
N GLN A 161 16.58 -83.71 38.15
CA GLN A 161 16.98 -83.73 36.75
C GLN A 161 15.97 -83.02 35.83
N ALA A 162 14.67 -83.14 36.11
CA ALA A 162 13.61 -82.41 35.40
C ALA A 162 13.67 -80.90 35.66
N LEU A 163 13.84 -80.49 36.93
CA LEU A 163 14.00 -79.08 37.30
C LEU A 163 15.26 -78.46 36.69
N THR A 164 16.38 -79.19 36.64
CA THR A 164 17.60 -78.72 35.96
C THR A 164 17.37 -78.48 34.47
N LYS A 165 16.60 -79.34 33.79
CA LYS A 165 16.24 -79.12 32.39
C LYS A 165 15.39 -77.86 32.21
N GLN A 166 14.37 -77.68 33.04
CA GLN A 166 13.52 -76.49 33.01
C GLN A 166 14.30 -75.21 33.31
N LEU A 167 15.24 -75.25 34.26
CA LEU A 167 16.12 -74.13 34.58
C LEU A 167 16.95 -73.74 33.35
N ASN A 168 17.62 -74.70 32.71
CA ASN A 168 18.44 -74.46 31.51
C ASN A 168 17.60 -73.90 30.34
N GLU A 169 16.37 -74.39 30.15
CA GLU A 169 15.45 -73.83 29.14
C GLU A 169 14.99 -72.41 29.49
N SER A 170 14.74 -72.13 30.77
CA SER A 170 14.39 -70.79 31.22
C SER A 170 15.55 -69.79 31.05
N GLU A 171 16.79 -70.21 31.33
CA GLU A 171 17.99 -69.40 31.09
C GLU A 171 18.15 -69.09 29.60
N LYS A 172 18.01 -70.11 28.74
CA LYS A 172 18.08 -69.92 27.29
C LYS A 172 17.01 -68.95 26.76
N ASN A 173 15.79 -69.01 27.32
CA ASN A 173 14.71 -68.09 26.97
C ASN A 173 14.97 -66.67 27.49
N LEU A 174 15.55 -66.53 28.68
CA LEU A 174 15.99 -65.25 29.24
C LEU A 174 17.03 -64.59 28.34
N ASP A 175 18.05 -65.33 27.93
CA ASP A 175 19.10 -64.84 27.03
C ASP A 175 18.51 -64.39 25.68
N SER A 176 17.62 -65.19 25.09
CA SER A 176 16.94 -64.81 23.84
C SER A 176 16.10 -63.54 24.00
N THR A 177 15.45 -63.37 25.15
CA THR A 177 14.63 -62.18 25.45
C THR A 177 15.51 -60.94 25.67
N ASN A 178 16.66 -61.10 26.34
CA ASN A 178 17.62 -60.02 26.52
C ASN A 178 18.20 -59.54 25.20
N GLU A 179 18.55 -60.44 24.29
CA GLU A 179 19.01 -60.06 22.95
C GLU A 179 17.92 -59.32 22.15
N LYS A 180 16.66 -59.79 22.20
CA LYS A 180 15.53 -59.08 21.58
C LYS A 180 15.34 -57.68 22.17
N ASN A 181 15.39 -57.53 23.48
CA ASN A 181 15.27 -56.23 24.14
C ASN A 181 16.40 -55.28 23.72
N LYS A 182 17.63 -55.80 23.57
CA LYS A 182 18.77 -55.03 23.09
C LYS A 182 18.57 -54.56 21.65
N THR A 183 18.06 -55.42 20.76
CA THR A 183 17.72 -55.03 19.39
C THR A 183 16.61 -53.97 19.35
N LEU A 184 15.53 -54.15 20.12
CA LEU A 184 14.44 -53.19 20.20
C LEU A 184 14.90 -51.83 20.74
N GLN A 185 15.80 -51.82 21.74
CA GLN A 185 16.38 -50.58 22.25
C GLN A 185 17.17 -49.85 21.16
N GLN A 186 17.98 -50.58 20.38
CA GLN A 186 18.72 -49.99 19.26
C GLN A 186 17.79 -49.42 18.17
N GLU A 187 16.69 -50.11 17.84
CA GLU A 187 15.68 -49.61 16.90
C GLU A 187 15.00 -48.34 17.42
N LEU A 188 14.72 -48.28 18.73
CA LEU A 188 14.12 -47.11 19.38
C LEU A 188 15.07 -45.91 19.36
N ASP A 189 16.35 -46.12 19.66
CA ASP A 189 17.39 -45.08 19.60
C ASP A 189 17.54 -44.56 18.15
N GLN A 190 17.55 -45.44 17.16
CA GLN A 190 17.59 -45.06 15.74
C GLN A 190 16.33 -44.31 15.30
N GLY A 191 15.15 -44.73 15.77
CA GLY A 191 13.88 -44.04 15.51
C GLY A 191 13.88 -42.62 16.10
N THR A 192 14.37 -42.47 17.32
CA THR A 192 14.51 -41.18 18.01
C THR A 192 15.45 -40.25 17.27
N ALA A 193 16.63 -40.73 16.86
CA ALA A 193 17.57 -39.93 16.08
C ALA A 193 16.99 -39.48 14.72
N LYS A 194 16.23 -40.34 14.03
CA LYS A 194 15.52 -39.97 12.79
C LYS A 194 14.45 -38.92 13.04
N PHE A 195 13.69 -39.05 14.14
CA PHE A 195 12.65 -38.09 14.51
C PHE A 195 13.25 -36.71 14.79
N GLU A 196 14.32 -36.63 15.59
CA GLU A 196 15.02 -35.37 15.88
C GLU A 196 15.57 -34.72 14.60
N LYS A 197 16.12 -35.52 13.69
CA LYS A 197 16.59 -35.02 12.39
C LYS A 197 15.45 -34.40 11.58
N ILE A 198 14.33 -35.11 11.43
CA ILE A 198 13.15 -34.62 10.70
C ILE A 198 12.58 -33.37 11.37
N GLN A 199 12.58 -33.31 12.70
CA GLN A 199 12.12 -32.13 13.44
C GLN A 199 13.01 -30.91 13.14
N GLY A 200 14.34 -31.09 13.08
CA GLY A 200 15.29 -30.03 12.70
C GLY A 200 15.12 -29.57 11.25
N GLU A 201 14.94 -30.52 10.33
CA GLU A 201 14.66 -30.23 8.91
C GLU A 201 13.35 -29.44 8.76
N ASN A 202 12.28 -29.87 9.45
CA ASN A 202 10.98 -29.16 9.44
C ASN A 202 11.11 -27.73 9.97
N LYS A 203 11.85 -27.50 11.06
CA LYS A 203 12.08 -26.16 11.58
C LYS A 203 12.78 -25.26 10.56
N THR A 204 13.76 -25.80 9.85
CA THR A 204 14.51 -25.08 8.80
C THR A 204 13.62 -24.78 7.59
N LEU A 205 12.79 -25.75 7.18
CA LEU A 205 11.82 -25.57 6.10
C LEU A 205 10.80 -24.49 6.43
N VAL A 206 10.24 -24.48 7.64
CA VAL A 206 9.30 -23.44 8.09
C VAL A 206 9.95 -22.06 8.03
N GLN A 207 11.16 -21.90 8.55
CA GLN A 207 11.89 -20.63 8.49
C GLN A 207 12.15 -20.17 7.04
N THR A 208 12.48 -21.09 6.15
CA THR A 208 12.68 -20.80 4.72
C THR A 208 11.38 -20.39 4.04
N LEU A 209 10.26 -21.03 4.38
CA LEU A 209 8.94 -20.71 3.84
C LEU A 209 8.48 -19.32 4.29
N GLU A 210 8.73 -18.95 5.55
CA GLU A 210 8.42 -17.62 6.07
C GLU A 210 9.26 -16.53 5.39
N SER A 211 10.56 -16.76 5.18
CA SER A 211 11.43 -15.80 4.49
C SER A 211 11.03 -15.60 3.02
N GLN A 212 10.75 -16.68 2.30
CA GLN A 212 10.27 -16.62 0.92
C GLN A 212 8.90 -15.93 0.82
N LYS A 213 7.99 -16.17 1.77
CA LYS A 213 6.70 -15.48 1.82
C LYS A 213 6.86 -13.97 2.02
N ALA A 214 7.82 -13.55 2.85
CA ALA A 214 8.15 -12.14 3.03
C ALA A 214 8.74 -11.52 1.75
N GLU A 215 9.62 -12.24 1.05
CA GLU A 215 10.20 -11.80 -0.22
C GLU A 215 9.13 -11.64 -1.31
N ILE A 216 8.21 -12.61 -1.45
CA ILE A 216 7.08 -12.53 -2.38
C ILE A 216 6.23 -11.29 -2.09
N ALA A 217 5.92 -11.01 -0.82
CA ALA A 217 5.15 -9.83 -0.45
C ALA A 217 5.87 -8.52 -0.83
N GLN A 218 7.20 -8.45 -0.67
CA GLN A 218 7.99 -7.29 -1.09
C GLN A 218 8.01 -7.13 -2.62
N LEU A 219 8.16 -8.23 -3.36
CA LEU A 219 8.15 -8.21 -4.82
C LEU A 219 6.77 -7.77 -5.36
N GLN A 220 5.68 -8.24 -4.76
CA GLN A 220 4.32 -7.79 -5.11
C GLN A 220 4.13 -6.29 -4.89
N GLN A 221 4.61 -5.74 -3.77
CA GLN A 221 4.56 -4.31 -3.52
C GLN A 221 5.38 -3.51 -4.53
N LYS A 222 6.59 -4.00 -4.89
CA LYS A 222 7.42 -3.36 -5.93
C LYS A 222 6.75 -3.40 -7.30
N GLY A 223 6.08 -4.50 -7.65
CA GLY A 223 5.30 -4.63 -8.90
C GLY A 223 4.19 -3.57 -8.99
N LEU A 224 3.37 -3.44 -7.94
CA LEU A 224 2.30 -2.43 -7.90
C LEU A 224 2.84 -0.99 -8.00
N ALA A 225 3.98 -0.71 -7.35
CA ALA A 225 4.62 0.60 -7.45
C ALA A 225 5.14 0.89 -8.86
N ALA A 226 5.70 -0.13 -9.55
CA ALA A 226 6.16 -0.01 -10.92
C ALA A 226 5.01 0.24 -11.89
N GLU A 227 3.88 -0.47 -11.75
CA GLU A 227 2.68 -0.24 -12.57
C GLU A 227 2.15 1.18 -12.41
N LYS A 228 2.07 1.68 -11.17
CA LYS A 228 1.66 3.06 -10.90
C LYS A 228 2.59 4.07 -11.57
N THR A 229 3.90 3.86 -11.47
CA THR A 229 4.91 4.72 -12.08
C THR A 229 4.78 4.72 -13.61
N GLN A 230 4.54 3.56 -14.21
CA GLN A 230 4.34 3.41 -15.66
C GLN A 230 3.05 4.12 -16.15
N ALA A 231 1.97 4.03 -15.38
CA ALA A 231 0.74 4.77 -15.66
C ALA A 231 0.96 6.29 -15.61
N GLU A 232 1.66 6.78 -14.58
CA GLU A 232 2.02 8.21 -14.45
C GLU A 232 2.91 8.66 -15.61
N GLN A 233 3.91 7.86 -16.01
CA GLN A 233 4.79 8.15 -17.14
C GLN A 233 4.00 8.23 -18.46
N THR A 234 3.06 7.32 -18.68
CA THR A 234 2.20 7.32 -19.88
C THR A 234 1.31 8.57 -19.92
N GLN A 235 0.77 8.98 -18.78
CA GLN A 235 -0.06 10.20 -18.68
C GLN A 235 0.78 11.46 -18.95
N LEU A 236 2.01 11.53 -18.43
CA LEU A 236 2.93 12.63 -18.69
C LEU A 236 3.32 12.71 -20.17
N GLN A 237 3.58 11.58 -20.83
CA GLN A 237 3.86 11.55 -22.26
C GLN A 237 2.69 12.06 -23.10
N LYS A 238 1.45 11.66 -22.77
CA LYS A 238 0.24 12.18 -23.44
C LYS A 238 0.10 13.68 -23.26
N ARG A 239 0.36 14.19 -22.05
CA ARG A 239 0.31 15.64 -21.76
C ARG A 239 1.38 16.41 -22.53
N LEU A 240 2.59 15.84 -22.64
CA LEU A 240 3.70 16.44 -23.38
C LEU A 240 3.34 16.55 -24.88
N ALA A 241 2.81 15.48 -25.48
CA ALA A 241 2.36 15.49 -26.86
C ALA A 241 1.25 16.53 -27.12
N ALA A 242 0.29 16.66 -26.21
CA ALA A 242 -0.77 17.67 -26.31
C ALA A 242 -0.21 19.11 -26.24
N LEU A 243 0.73 19.36 -25.32
CA LEU A 243 1.39 20.67 -25.20
C LEU A 243 2.25 21.01 -26.42
N GLN A 244 2.90 20.02 -27.03
CA GLN A 244 3.63 20.21 -28.28
C GLN A 244 2.71 20.64 -29.42
N GLN A 245 1.57 19.95 -29.59
CA GLN A 245 0.57 20.33 -30.60
C GLN A 245 -0.01 21.74 -30.35
N GLU A 246 -0.28 22.09 -29.09
CA GLU A 246 -0.75 23.43 -28.73
C GLU A 246 0.30 24.50 -29.06
N THR A 247 1.58 24.22 -28.80
CA THR A 247 2.69 25.13 -29.10
C THR A 247 2.83 25.35 -30.61
N GLU A 248 2.77 24.29 -31.42
CA GLU A 248 2.80 24.38 -32.88
C GLU A 248 1.63 25.21 -33.42
N LYS A 249 0.43 25.00 -32.89
CA LYS A 249 -0.76 25.79 -33.27
C LYS A 249 -0.60 27.26 -32.92
N LEU A 250 -0.12 27.59 -31.72
CA LEU A 250 0.13 28.97 -31.31
C LEU A 250 1.22 29.62 -32.18
N GLN A 251 2.25 28.87 -32.57
CA GLN A 251 3.30 29.35 -33.45
C GLN A 251 2.77 29.67 -34.86
N GLN A 252 1.88 28.83 -35.41
CA GLN A 252 1.21 29.11 -36.68
C GLN A 252 0.31 30.35 -36.59
N GLN A 253 -0.43 30.50 -35.48
CA GLN A 253 -1.27 31.68 -35.24
C GLN A 253 -0.42 32.96 -35.15
N LEU A 254 0.74 32.90 -34.48
CA LEU A 254 1.66 34.02 -34.40
C LEU A 254 2.20 34.40 -35.79
N GLN A 255 2.61 33.43 -36.61
CA GLN A 255 3.07 33.70 -37.97
C GLN A 255 1.99 34.36 -38.83
N ALA A 256 0.76 33.83 -38.77
CA ALA A 256 -0.38 34.41 -39.48
C ALA A 256 -0.67 35.86 -39.04
N ALA A 257 -0.61 36.13 -37.73
CA ALA A 257 -0.79 37.47 -37.18
C ALA A 257 0.31 38.43 -37.67
N THR A 258 1.57 38.00 -37.66
CA THR A 258 2.70 38.81 -38.17
C THR A 258 2.55 39.14 -39.65
N THR A 259 2.12 38.18 -40.48
CA THR A 259 1.86 38.44 -41.91
C THR A 259 0.69 39.39 -42.12
N ALA A 260 -0.38 39.25 -41.34
CA ALA A 260 -1.52 40.16 -41.37
C ALA A 260 -1.11 41.58 -40.98
N GLU A 261 -0.28 41.73 -39.94
CA GLU A 261 0.25 43.03 -39.51
C GLU A 261 1.09 43.70 -40.61
N ALA A 262 2.03 42.97 -41.22
CA ALA A 262 2.85 43.49 -42.32
C ALA A 262 1.99 43.94 -43.52
N THR A 263 0.93 43.20 -43.82
CA THR A 263 -0.03 43.55 -44.88
C THR A 263 -0.77 44.84 -44.54
N LEU A 264 -1.27 44.98 -43.31
CA LEU A 264 -1.96 46.19 -42.86
C LEU A 264 -1.02 47.40 -42.85
N GLN A 265 0.24 47.24 -42.41
CA GLN A 265 1.24 48.31 -42.45
C GLN A 265 1.53 48.79 -43.88
N SER A 266 1.61 47.87 -44.84
CA SER A 266 1.74 48.19 -46.26
C SER A 266 0.53 48.97 -46.78
N GLN A 267 -0.69 48.52 -46.45
CA GLN A 267 -1.93 49.23 -46.82
C GLN A 267 -2.00 50.64 -46.23
N ILE A 268 -1.63 50.82 -44.96
CA ILE A 268 -1.56 52.15 -44.32
C ILE A 268 -0.58 53.05 -45.07
N THR A 269 0.59 52.52 -45.45
CA THR A 269 1.60 53.29 -46.18
C THR A 269 1.09 53.72 -47.56
N GLN A 270 0.43 52.83 -48.29
CA GLN A 270 -0.20 53.15 -49.57
C GLN A 270 -1.29 54.21 -49.42
N GLN A 271 -2.19 54.05 -48.43
CA GLN A 271 -3.24 55.04 -48.16
C GLN A 271 -2.67 56.41 -47.83
N ARG A 272 -1.59 56.48 -47.03
CA ARG A 272 -0.90 57.75 -46.74
C ARG A 272 -0.34 58.41 -48.00
N GLN A 273 0.22 57.63 -48.92
CA GLN A 273 0.70 58.16 -50.21
C GLN A 273 -0.47 58.69 -51.06
N THR A 274 -1.58 57.96 -51.12
CA THR A 274 -2.79 58.42 -51.82
C THR A 274 -3.33 59.72 -51.22
N ILE A 275 -3.37 59.84 -49.89
CA ILE A 275 -3.80 61.08 -49.22
C ILE A 275 -2.88 62.24 -49.63
N ALA A 276 -1.56 62.07 -49.57
CA ALA A 276 -0.62 63.12 -49.96
C ALA A 276 -0.78 63.56 -51.42
N GLN A 277 -1.03 62.62 -52.33
CA GLN A 277 -1.31 62.91 -53.75
C GLN A 277 -2.61 63.71 -53.92
N LEU A 278 -3.67 63.31 -53.20
CA LEU A 278 -4.96 64.03 -53.22
C LEU A 278 -4.85 65.43 -52.63
N GLU A 279 -4.08 65.61 -51.55
CA GLU A 279 -3.81 66.92 -50.96
C GLU A 279 -3.09 67.84 -51.95
N GLN A 280 -2.08 67.33 -52.67
CA GLN A 280 -1.37 68.08 -53.70
C GLN A 280 -2.30 68.45 -54.87
N ALA A 281 -3.15 67.52 -55.33
CA ALA A 281 -4.12 67.78 -56.38
C ALA A 281 -5.13 68.86 -55.95
N LEU A 282 -5.56 68.83 -54.69
CA LEU A 282 -6.49 69.81 -54.12
C LEU A 282 -5.84 71.20 -54.01
N GLN A 283 -4.57 71.29 -53.62
CA GLN A 283 -3.82 72.54 -53.64
C GLN A 283 -3.69 73.11 -55.05
N SER A 284 -3.36 72.27 -56.04
CA SER A 284 -3.28 72.68 -57.45
C SER A 284 -4.62 73.20 -57.97
N SER A 285 -5.72 72.50 -57.66
CA SER A 285 -7.07 72.93 -58.02
C SER A 285 -7.44 74.27 -57.38
N ARG A 286 -7.11 74.49 -56.10
CA ARG A 286 -7.32 75.78 -55.43
C ARG A 286 -6.54 76.91 -56.11
N ALA A 287 -5.28 76.67 -56.48
CA ALA A 287 -4.47 77.65 -57.20
C ALA A 287 -5.07 77.99 -58.58
N GLN A 288 -5.60 77.00 -59.30
CA GLN A 288 -6.29 77.22 -60.58
C GLN A 288 -7.56 78.06 -60.40
N ILE A 289 -8.37 77.79 -59.37
CA ILE A 289 -9.57 78.58 -59.06
C ILE A 289 -9.20 80.04 -58.73
N ALA A 290 -8.13 80.26 -57.95
CA ALA A 290 -7.65 81.61 -57.66
C ALA A 290 -7.24 82.35 -58.94
N ALA A 291 -6.45 81.70 -59.81
CA ALA A 291 -6.04 82.28 -61.09
C ALA A 291 -7.23 82.60 -62.02
N GLN A 292 -8.24 81.72 -62.07
CA GLN A 292 -9.47 81.98 -62.82
C GLN A 292 -10.28 83.14 -62.23
N THR A 293 -10.27 83.30 -60.91
CA THR A 293 -10.93 84.43 -60.24
C THR A 293 -10.25 85.75 -60.59
N ASP A 294 -8.91 85.79 -60.58
CA ASP A 294 -8.13 86.96 -61.00
C ASP A 294 -8.36 87.30 -62.48
N GLN A 295 -8.42 86.28 -63.35
CA GLN A 295 -8.80 86.46 -64.76
C GLN A 295 -10.22 87.04 -64.89
N GLY A 296 -11.17 86.58 -64.07
CA GLY A 296 -12.52 87.14 -64.02
C GLY A 296 -12.52 88.62 -63.64
N GLN A 297 -11.72 89.02 -62.66
CA GLN A 297 -11.59 90.42 -62.23
C GLN A 297 -10.94 91.29 -63.32
N THR A 298 -9.89 90.81 -63.98
CA THR A 298 -9.23 91.53 -65.08
C THR A 298 -10.13 91.69 -66.29
N LEU A 299 -10.96 90.70 -66.60
CA LEU A 299 -12.00 90.83 -67.63
C LEU A 299 -13.07 91.84 -67.25
N ALA A 300 -13.46 91.91 -65.96
CA ALA A 300 -14.42 92.90 -65.49
C ALA A 300 -13.87 94.34 -65.59
N THR A 301 -12.61 94.57 -65.19
CA THR A 301 -11.97 95.89 -65.34
C THR A 301 -11.77 96.27 -66.80
N LEU A 302 -11.41 95.32 -67.67
CA LEU A 302 -11.32 95.56 -69.11
C LEU A 302 -12.67 95.94 -69.72
N LYS A 303 -13.76 95.26 -69.32
CA LYS A 303 -15.12 95.62 -69.75
C LYS A 303 -15.51 97.03 -69.32
N GLN A 304 -15.18 97.42 -68.09
CA GLN A 304 -15.40 98.78 -67.58
C GLN A 304 -14.63 99.81 -68.44
N ALA A 305 -13.33 99.59 -68.64
CA ALA A 305 -12.50 100.47 -69.44
C ALA A 305 -12.99 100.60 -70.90
N HIS A 306 -13.46 99.50 -71.49
CA HIS A 306 -14.08 99.54 -72.82
C HIS A 306 -15.38 100.36 -72.83
N ALA A 307 -16.24 100.22 -71.82
CA ALA A 307 -17.47 101.00 -71.72
C ALA A 307 -17.16 102.50 -71.56
N ASP A 308 -16.17 102.87 -70.74
CA ASP A 308 -15.73 104.25 -70.56
C ASP A 308 -15.16 104.83 -71.86
N LEU A 309 -14.32 104.06 -72.57
CA LEU A 309 -13.77 104.45 -73.87
C LEU A 309 -14.90 104.67 -74.89
N GLN A 310 -15.90 103.78 -74.93
CA GLN A 310 -17.04 103.93 -75.82
C GLN A 310 -17.86 105.20 -75.52
N GLN A 311 -18.01 105.57 -74.24
CA GLN A 311 -18.62 106.85 -73.86
C GLN A 311 -17.78 108.05 -74.31
N GLN A 312 -16.45 107.99 -74.14
CA GLN A 312 -15.55 109.04 -74.62
C GLN A 312 -15.64 109.22 -76.13
N TYR A 313 -15.69 108.13 -76.91
CA TYR A 313 -15.90 108.19 -78.35
C TYR A 313 -17.24 108.87 -78.72
N LYS A 314 -18.33 108.56 -78.01
CA LYS A 314 -19.62 109.23 -78.22
C LYS A 314 -19.54 110.72 -77.93
N LEU A 315 -18.95 111.12 -76.80
CA LEU A 315 -18.77 112.53 -76.44
C LEU A 315 -17.89 113.29 -77.45
N GLN A 316 -16.82 112.67 -77.94
CA GLN A 316 -15.99 113.26 -79.00
C GLN A 316 -16.79 113.41 -80.30
N GLY A 317 -17.60 112.41 -80.68
CA GLY A 317 -18.50 112.50 -81.83
C GLY A 317 -19.55 113.61 -81.68
N ASP A 318 -20.12 113.79 -80.49
CA ASP A 318 -21.06 114.88 -80.18
C ASP A 318 -20.37 116.24 -80.26
N ARG A 319 -19.14 116.35 -79.74
CA ARG A 319 -18.34 117.57 -79.81
C ARG A 319 -17.96 117.92 -81.25
N LEU A 320 -17.58 116.93 -82.06
CA LEU A 320 -17.31 117.13 -83.49
C LEU A 320 -18.56 117.63 -84.21
N ARG A 321 -19.73 117.01 -84.00
CA ARG A 321 -21.00 117.49 -84.57
C ARG A 321 -21.37 118.90 -84.12
N ALA A 322 -21.11 119.25 -82.86
CA ALA A 322 -21.34 120.61 -82.36
C ALA A 322 -20.39 121.63 -83.01
N LEU A 323 -19.11 121.28 -83.17
CA LEU A 323 -18.13 122.11 -83.87
C LEU A 323 -18.48 122.26 -85.36
N GLU A 324 -18.93 121.19 -86.03
CA GLU A 324 -19.44 121.23 -87.41
C GLU A 324 -20.66 122.13 -87.53
N ALA A 325 -21.61 122.04 -86.61
CA ALA A 325 -22.77 122.94 -86.59
C ALA A 325 -22.35 124.40 -86.38
N GLN A 326 -21.37 124.65 -85.50
CA GLN A 326 -20.82 125.98 -85.25
C GLN A 326 -20.07 126.53 -86.46
N THR A 327 -19.27 125.72 -87.16
CA THR A 327 -18.59 126.14 -88.40
C THR A 327 -19.61 126.42 -89.50
N HIS A 328 -20.63 125.58 -89.70
CA HIS A 328 -21.71 125.85 -90.64
C HIS A 328 -22.45 127.16 -90.31
N GLN A 329 -22.74 127.44 -89.04
CA GLN A 329 -23.33 128.69 -88.61
C GLN A 329 -22.40 129.88 -88.89
N ALA A 330 -21.11 129.76 -88.58
CA ALA A 330 -20.11 130.80 -88.83
C ALA A 330 -19.93 131.07 -90.34
N THR A 331 -19.89 130.04 -91.18
CA THR A 331 -19.88 130.19 -92.65
C THR A 331 -21.18 130.83 -93.15
N GLY A 332 -22.33 130.48 -92.55
CA GLY A 332 -23.61 131.14 -92.82
C GLY A 332 -23.56 132.64 -92.52
N VAL A 333 -23.12 133.01 -91.31
CA VAL A 333 -22.96 134.42 -90.90
C VAL A 333 -21.93 135.15 -91.76
N ALA A 334 -20.82 134.51 -92.11
CA ALA A 334 -19.82 135.06 -93.01
C ALA A 334 -20.41 135.32 -94.42
N SER A 335 -21.20 134.38 -94.96
CA SER A 335 -21.84 134.57 -96.28
C SER A 335 -22.89 135.69 -96.26
N ILE A 336 -23.62 135.85 -95.14
CA ILE A 336 -24.53 136.97 -94.92
C ILE A 336 -23.74 138.28 -94.81
N GLY A 337 -22.64 138.30 -94.04
CA GLY A 337 -21.74 139.44 -93.94
C GLY A 337 -21.15 139.85 -95.29
N GLU A 338 -20.70 138.88 -96.09
CA GLU A 338 -20.24 139.12 -97.47
C GLU A 338 -21.36 139.65 -98.37
N PHE A 339 -22.58 139.13 -98.24
CA PHE A 339 -23.73 139.65 -98.97
C PHE A 339 -24.01 141.12 -98.63
N TYR A 340 -23.99 141.47 -97.34
CA TYR A 340 -24.18 142.86 -96.89
C TYR A 340 -23.02 143.78 -97.30
N LEU A 341 -21.77 143.32 -97.20
CA LEU A 341 -20.58 144.05 -97.65
C LEU A 341 -20.62 144.30 -99.17
N ASN A 342 -21.00 143.29 -99.96
CA ASN A 342 -21.16 143.43 -101.40
C ASN A 342 -22.34 144.34 -101.76
N ARG A 343 -23.41 144.36 -100.95
CA ARG A 343 -24.50 145.33 -101.10
C ARG A 343 -24.05 146.75 -100.79
N TRP A 344 -23.25 146.96 -99.75
CA TRP A 344 -22.66 148.27 -99.42
C TRP A 344 -21.72 148.76 -100.53
N ARG A 345 -20.90 147.90 -101.12
CA ARG A 345 -20.00 148.27 -102.25
C ARG A 345 -20.72 148.66 -103.55
N LYS A 346 -22.02 148.38 -103.68
CA LYS A 346 -22.81 148.67 -104.88
C LYS A 346 -23.57 150.01 -104.82
N TYR A 347 -23.50 150.72 -103.70
CA TYR A 347 -23.98 152.10 -103.54
C TYR A 347 -22.79 153.04 -103.41
#